data_AF-A0A935P1A6-F1
#
_entry.id   AF-A0A935P1A6-F1
#
_cell.length_a   1.000
_cell.length_b   1.000
_cell.length_c   1.000
_cell.angle_alpha   90.00
_cell.angle_beta   90.00
_cell.angle_gamma   90.00
#
_symmetry.space_group_name_H-M   'P 1'
#
loop_
_entity.id
_entity.type
_entity.pdbx_description
1 polymer ?
#
loop_
_entity_poly.entity_id
_entity_poly.type
_entity_poly.pdbx_seq_one_letter_code
_entity_poly.pdbx_strand_id
1 'polypeptide(L)'
;MSEISDDEQLHRRIHPMQVKDDGTISTAAFTDPEMSVDRAQIWTAQRSLEGHPGMGIAAFTAGFARTLKEPQEVVPDVTELFRPAHALVKGKKPKATQKQLARGSSLVVRPAMNMSGALRLPAVESAAEAD
;
A
#
# COMPACT_ATOMS: atom_id res chain seq x y z
N MET A 1 12.27 -15.59 -14.46
CA MET A 1 11.72 -14.57 -13.55
C MET A 1 10.79 -13.70 -14.37
N SER A 2 9.52 -13.59 -14.00
CA SER A 2 8.55 -12.83 -14.81
C SER A 2 8.76 -11.33 -14.60
N GLU A 3 9.28 -10.67 -15.63
CA GLU A 3 9.44 -9.22 -15.67
C GLU A 3 8.09 -8.50 -15.46
N ILE A 4 8.11 -7.34 -14.79
CA ILE A 4 6.93 -6.50 -14.56
C ILE A 4 6.82 -5.50 -15.71
N SER A 5 5.72 -5.55 -16.46
CA SER A 5 5.48 -4.66 -17.60
C SER A 5 5.34 -3.20 -17.16
N ASP A 6 5.75 -2.25 -17.99
CA ASP A 6 5.60 -0.81 -17.72
C ASP A 6 4.13 -0.39 -17.54
N ASP A 7 3.23 -1.03 -18.27
CA ASP A 7 1.77 -0.78 -18.18
C ASP A 7 1.13 -1.42 -16.94
N GLU A 8 1.88 -2.26 -16.23
CA GLU A 8 1.36 -2.95 -15.07
C GLU A 8 1.10 -1.96 -13.92
N GLN A 9 -0.14 -1.93 -13.46
CA GLN A 9 -0.53 -1.16 -12.29
C GLN A 9 -0.05 -1.85 -11.01
N LEU A 10 0.44 -1.04 -10.07
CA LEU A 10 0.97 -1.46 -8.78
C LEU A 10 0.09 -0.89 -7.68
N HIS A 11 -0.31 -1.74 -6.73
CA HIS A 11 -1.10 -1.38 -5.56
C HIS A 11 -0.19 -1.21 -4.34
N ARG A 12 -0.12 0.00 -3.80
CA ARG A 12 0.52 0.29 -2.52
C ARG A 12 -0.52 0.44 -1.43
N ARG A 13 -0.40 -0.36 -0.37
CA ARG A 13 -1.13 -0.11 0.88
C ARG A 13 -0.71 1.24 1.48
N ILE A 14 -1.68 2.05 1.88
CA ILE A 14 -1.46 3.35 2.50
C ILE A 14 -2.27 3.49 3.79
N HIS A 15 -1.68 4.12 4.80
CA HIS A 15 -2.32 4.39 6.09
C HIS A 15 -3.29 5.58 6.00
N PRO A 16 -4.38 5.66 6.81
CA PRO A 16 -5.26 6.82 6.88
C PRO A 16 -4.53 8.18 6.95
N MET A 17 -3.50 8.28 7.80
CA MET A 17 -2.68 9.51 7.95
C MET A 17 -1.85 9.88 6.71
N GLN A 18 -1.74 8.98 5.73
CA GLN A 18 -1.06 9.23 4.46
C GLN A 18 -2.04 9.68 3.38
N VAL A 19 -3.32 9.87 3.70
CA VAL A 19 -4.33 10.46 2.82
C VAL A 19 -4.78 11.77 3.45
N LYS A 20 -4.84 12.83 2.66
CA LYS A 20 -5.35 14.13 3.11
C LYS A 20 -6.86 14.18 3.02
N ASP A 21 -7.47 15.19 3.66
CA ASP A 21 -8.92 15.36 3.67
C ASP A 21 -9.51 15.49 2.26
N ASP A 22 -8.79 16.14 1.35
CA ASP A 22 -9.14 16.29 -0.08
C ASP A 22 -9.02 14.98 -0.88
N GLY A 23 -8.59 13.87 -0.27
CA GLY A 23 -8.38 12.58 -0.91
C GLY A 23 -7.04 12.44 -1.63
N THR A 24 -6.19 13.46 -1.62
CA THR A 24 -4.85 13.36 -2.21
C THR A 24 -3.91 12.56 -1.32
N ILE A 25 -2.98 11.82 -1.94
CA ILE A 25 -2.00 11.01 -1.22
C ILE A 25 -0.86 11.91 -0.74
N SER A 26 -0.45 11.74 0.51
CA SER A 26 0.68 12.43 1.12
C SER A 26 2.01 11.85 0.63
N THR A 27 3.03 12.69 0.53
CA THR A 27 4.40 12.24 0.23
C THR A 27 4.96 11.30 1.29
N ALA A 28 4.41 11.32 2.51
CA ALA A 28 4.75 10.39 3.59
C ALA A 28 4.45 8.93 3.21
N ALA A 29 3.61 8.69 2.20
CA ALA A 29 3.43 7.36 1.63
C ALA A 29 4.64 6.87 0.82
N PHE A 30 5.63 7.70 0.47
CA PHE A 30 6.67 7.32 -0.49
C PHE A 30 8.10 7.59 0.03
N THR A 31 8.30 7.60 1.34
CA THR A 31 9.59 7.92 1.96
C THR A 31 10.60 6.79 1.91
N ASP A 32 10.11 5.55 1.91
CA ASP A 32 10.95 4.37 2.11
C ASP A 32 11.77 4.06 0.85
N PRO A 33 13.12 3.92 0.96
CA PRO A 33 13.97 3.57 -0.18
C PRO A 33 13.56 2.27 -0.86
N GLU A 34 13.01 1.34 -0.08
CA GLU A 34 12.38 0.12 -0.56
C GLU A 34 10.93 0.13 -0.09
N MET A 35 9.99 0.01 -1.01
CA MET A 35 8.57 0.06 -0.68
C MET A 35 7.84 -1.11 -1.33
N SER A 36 7.06 -1.81 -0.51
CA SER A 36 6.22 -2.91 -0.96
C SER A 36 5.03 -2.42 -1.76
N VAL A 37 4.75 -3.16 -2.84
CA VAL A 37 3.55 -3.03 -3.67
C VAL A 37 3.06 -4.43 -4.03
N ASP A 38 1.79 -4.54 -4.39
CA ASP A 38 1.24 -5.74 -4.99
C ASP A 38 0.90 -5.46 -6.46
N ARG A 39 1.11 -6.44 -7.33
CA ARG A 39 0.85 -6.41 -8.77
C ARG A 39 -0.65 -6.51 -9.06
N ALA A 40 -1.24 -5.49 -9.66
CA ALA A 40 -2.68 -5.42 -9.91
C ALA A 40 -3.17 -6.51 -10.89
N GLN A 41 -2.30 -7.03 -11.76
CA GLN A 41 -2.61 -8.15 -12.65
C GLN A 41 -2.78 -9.47 -11.89
N ILE A 42 -2.20 -9.59 -10.70
CA ILE A 42 -2.24 -10.82 -9.89
C ILE A 42 -3.26 -10.68 -8.76
N TRP A 43 -3.27 -9.54 -8.05
CA TRP A 43 -4.20 -9.29 -6.95
C TRP A 43 -5.01 -8.00 -7.12
N THR A 44 -6.30 -8.11 -6.83
CA THR A 44 -7.19 -6.96 -6.73
C THR A 44 -6.81 -6.09 -5.53
N ALA A 45 -7.23 -4.82 -5.56
CA ALA A 45 -7.02 -3.89 -4.45
C ALA A 45 -7.60 -4.42 -3.12
N GLN A 46 -8.75 -5.11 -3.15
CA GLN A 46 -9.36 -5.72 -1.97
C GLN A 46 -8.50 -6.85 -1.41
N ARG A 47 -7.96 -7.71 -2.27
CA ARG A 47 -7.08 -8.80 -1.84
C ARG A 47 -5.79 -8.26 -1.23
N SER A 48 -5.24 -7.17 -1.77
CA SER A 48 -4.10 -6.46 -1.19
C SER A 48 -4.38 -5.87 0.20
N LEU A 49 -5.64 -5.75 0.63
CA LEU A 49 -6.04 -5.26 1.95
C LEU A 49 -6.38 -6.38 2.94
N GLU A 50 -6.39 -7.65 2.51
CA GLU A 50 -6.60 -8.78 3.42
C GLU A 50 -5.56 -8.76 4.54
N GLY A 51 -6.01 -8.90 5.79
CA GLY A 51 -5.16 -8.80 6.98
C GLY A 51 -4.72 -7.39 7.38
N HIS A 52 -5.14 -6.35 6.66
CA HIS A 52 -4.74 -4.95 6.89
C HIS A 52 -5.95 -4.01 7.04
N PRO A 53 -6.77 -4.19 8.11
CA PRO A 53 -7.99 -3.41 8.30
C PRO A 53 -7.69 -1.92 8.45
N GLY A 54 -8.53 -1.07 7.84
CA GLY A 54 -8.41 0.39 7.89
C GLY A 54 -7.40 1.01 6.92
N MET A 55 -6.59 0.19 6.24
CA MET A 55 -5.68 0.67 5.20
C MET A 55 -6.42 0.98 3.89
N GLY A 56 -5.83 1.82 3.05
CA GLY A 56 -6.29 2.14 1.70
C GLY A 56 -5.30 1.65 0.64
N ILE A 57 -5.61 1.90 -0.64
CA ILE A 57 -4.76 1.53 -1.77
C ILE A 57 -4.49 2.76 -2.64
N ALA A 58 -3.21 3.08 -2.79
CA ALA A 58 -2.69 3.95 -3.85
C ALA A 58 -2.28 3.11 -5.07
N ALA A 59 -2.52 3.62 -6.27
CA ALA A 59 -2.12 2.94 -7.51
C ALA A 59 -1.37 3.86 -8.48
N PHE A 60 -0.32 3.31 -9.08
CA PHE A 60 0.49 3.92 -10.14
C PHE A 60 1.08 2.80 -11.02
N THR A 61 1.60 3.11 -12.20
CA THR A 61 2.18 2.10 -13.11
C THR A 61 3.68 1.88 -12.87
N ALA A 62 4.19 0.69 -13.18
CA ALA A 62 5.62 0.41 -13.08
C ALA A 62 6.45 1.34 -13.99
N GLY A 63 5.96 1.59 -15.21
CA GLY A 63 6.60 2.52 -16.16
C GLY A 63 6.64 3.95 -15.63
N PHE A 64 5.59 4.39 -14.91
CA PHE A 64 5.64 5.70 -14.26
C PHE A 64 6.76 5.78 -13.21
N ALA A 65 6.94 4.74 -12.38
CA ALA A 65 8.01 4.71 -11.39
C ALA A 65 9.42 4.70 -12.02
N ARG A 66 9.59 4.02 -13.15
CA ARG A 66 10.86 3.94 -13.91
C ARG A 66 11.21 5.23 -14.63
N THR A 67 10.21 6.01 -15.06
CA THR A 67 10.38 7.28 -15.80
C THR A 67 10.55 8.52 -14.91
N LEU A 68 10.55 8.34 -13.58
CA LEU A 68 10.80 9.44 -12.66
C LEU A 68 12.19 10.04 -12.86
N LYS A 69 12.37 11.29 -12.41
CA LYS A 69 13.66 11.99 -12.52
C LYS A 69 14.80 11.19 -11.90
N GLU A 70 14.52 10.52 -10.78
CA GLU A 70 15.33 9.45 -10.24
C GLU A 70 14.58 8.13 -10.51
N PRO A 71 14.99 7.35 -11.53
CA PRO A 71 14.33 6.10 -11.88
C PRO A 71 14.26 5.16 -10.68
N GLN A 72 13.08 4.57 -10.46
CA GLN A 72 12.91 3.52 -9.47
C GLN A 72 13.01 2.16 -10.14
N GLU A 73 13.66 1.23 -9.46
CA GLU A 73 13.70 -0.16 -9.86
C GLU A 73 12.42 -0.84 -9.37
N VAL A 74 11.75 -1.60 -10.24
CA VAL A 74 10.52 -2.32 -9.91
C VAL A 74 10.77 -3.80 -10.14
N VAL A 75 10.85 -4.57 -9.05
CA VAL A 75 11.23 -5.99 -9.08
C VAL A 75 10.16 -6.86 -8.44
N PRO A 76 9.84 -8.04 -9.02
CA PRO A 76 9.05 -9.05 -8.32
C PRO A 76 9.77 -9.48 -7.04
N ASP A 77 9.04 -9.68 -5.95
CA ASP A 77 9.59 -10.32 -4.77
C ASP A 77 9.48 -11.83 -4.92
N VAL A 78 10.61 -12.47 -5.24
CA VAL A 78 10.69 -13.93 -5.40
C VAL A 78 10.87 -14.66 -4.07
N THR A 79 11.08 -13.94 -2.97
CA THR A 79 11.29 -14.55 -1.65
C THR A 79 9.97 -14.92 -0.99
N GLU A 80 8.89 -14.20 -1.26
CA GLU A 80 7.55 -14.50 -0.76
C GLU A 80 6.78 -15.44 -1.69
N LEU A 81 7.13 -16.74 -1.68
CA LEU A 81 6.49 -17.76 -2.53
C LEU A 81 4.94 -17.83 -2.38
N PHE A 82 4.42 -17.44 -1.21
CA PHE A 82 2.98 -17.43 -0.94
C PHE A 82 2.28 -16.11 -1.32
N ARG A 83 3.04 -15.09 -1.73
CA ARG A 83 2.52 -13.78 -2.14
C ARG A 83 2.98 -13.44 -3.56
N PRO A 84 2.48 -14.15 -4.60
CA PRO A 84 2.97 -14.00 -5.97
C PRO A 84 2.74 -12.61 -6.58
N ALA A 85 1.83 -11.81 -6.00
CA ALA A 85 1.63 -10.43 -6.42
C ALA A 85 2.67 -9.47 -5.82
N HIS A 86 3.39 -9.86 -4.77
CA HIS A 86 4.27 -8.96 -4.06
C HIS A 86 5.46 -8.57 -4.93
N ALA A 87 5.76 -7.27 -4.91
CA ALA A 87 6.85 -6.65 -5.64
C ALA A 87 7.40 -5.48 -4.82
N LEU A 88 8.59 -5.04 -5.19
CA LEU A 88 9.32 -3.98 -4.51
C LEU A 88 9.62 -2.85 -5.49
N VAL A 89 9.39 -1.62 -5.04
CA VAL A 89 9.84 -0.41 -5.72
C VAL A 89 11.03 0.16 -4.95
N LYS A 90 12.22 -0.03 -5.52
CA LYS A 90 13.52 0.29 -4.92
C LYS A 90 14.13 1.53 -5.55
N GLY A 91 14.91 2.25 -4.77
CA GLY A 91 15.67 3.40 -5.24
C GLY A 91 15.62 4.57 -4.26
N LYS A 92 16.52 5.52 -4.47
CA LYS A 92 16.53 6.75 -3.68
C LYS A 92 15.26 7.54 -3.98
N LYS A 93 14.54 7.95 -2.93
CA LYS A 93 13.33 8.76 -3.04
C LYS A 93 13.56 10.14 -2.44
N PRO A 94 14.30 11.05 -3.12
CA PRO A 94 14.39 12.43 -2.68
C PRO A 94 12.99 13.08 -2.70
N LYS A 95 12.82 14.20 -1.99
CA LYS A 95 11.53 14.90 -1.87
C LYS A 95 10.85 15.17 -3.23
N ALA A 96 11.63 15.38 -4.30
CA ALA A 96 11.09 15.55 -5.65
C ALA A 96 10.40 14.28 -6.16
N THR A 97 11.07 13.13 -6.08
CA THR A 97 10.51 11.81 -6.45
C THR A 97 9.30 11.45 -5.60
N GLN A 98 9.34 11.71 -4.28
CA GLN A 98 8.18 11.49 -3.39
C GLN A 98 6.96 12.30 -3.83
N LYS A 99 7.16 13.57 -4.22
CA LYS A 99 6.09 14.44 -4.74
C LYS A 99 5.58 13.94 -6.09
N GLN A 100 6.45 13.47 -6.97
CA GLN A 100 6.04 12.89 -8.25
C GLN A 100 5.20 11.63 -8.03
N LEU A 101 5.65 10.70 -7.19
CA LEU A 101 4.91 9.49 -6.83
C LEU A 101 3.54 9.81 -6.23
N ALA A 102 3.47 10.73 -5.26
CA ALA A 102 2.22 11.12 -4.64
C ALA A 102 1.22 11.75 -5.62
N ARG A 103 1.71 12.58 -6.56
CA ARG A 103 0.87 13.23 -7.58
C ARG A 103 0.46 12.30 -8.72
N GLY A 104 1.34 11.38 -9.10
CA GLY A 104 1.10 10.40 -10.16
C GLY A 104 0.35 9.16 -9.67
N SER A 105 0.10 9.04 -8.37
CA SER A 105 -0.70 7.97 -7.80
C SER A 105 -2.17 8.38 -7.70
N SER A 106 -3.06 7.42 -7.92
CA SER A 106 -4.50 7.56 -7.70
C SER A 106 -4.91 6.79 -6.44
N LEU A 107 -5.89 7.30 -5.70
CA LEU A 107 -6.48 6.60 -4.56
C LEU A 107 -7.57 5.66 -5.08
N VAL A 108 -7.30 4.35 -5.06
CA VAL A 108 -8.24 3.31 -5.53
C VAL A 108 -9.19 2.88 -4.42
N VAL A 109 -8.67 2.72 -3.20
CA VAL A 109 -9.47 2.41 -2.00
C VAL A 109 -9.14 3.44 -0.94
N ARG A 110 -10.16 4.17 -0.48
CA ARG A 110 -9.99 5.14 0.62
C ARG A 110 -9.83 4.37 1.94
N PRO A 111 -8.80 4.67 2.75
CA PRO A 111 -8.66 4.08 4.07
C PRO A 111 -9.84 4.46 4.97
N ALA A 112 -10.28 3.53 5.81
CA ALA A 112 -11.23 3.86 6.86
C ALA A 112 -10.48 4.59 7.98
N MET A 113 -10.84 5.84 8.25
CA MET A 113 -10.41 6.53 9.46
C MET A 113 -11.04 5.80 10.65
N ASN A 114 -10.29 4.87 11.25
CA ASN A 114 -10.65 4.34 12.56
C ASN A 114 -10.47 5.49 13.57
N MET A 115 -11.49 6.34 13.71
CA MET A 115 -11.65 7.28 14.82
C MET A 115 -11.93 6.49 16.11
N SER A 116 -11.07 5.53 16.46
CA SER A 116 -11.29 4.68 17.62
C SER A 116 -10.00 4.09 18.17
N GLY A 117 -9.49 4.76 19.19
CA GLY A 117 -8.87 4.09 20.34
C GLY A 117 -9.91 3.33 21.19
N ALA A 118 -10.77 2.53 20.57
CA ALA A 118 -11.68 1.63 21.28
C ALA A 118 -11.92 0.34 20.47
N LEU A 119 -10.88 -0.49 20.37
CA LEU A 119 -11.10 -1.93 20.46
C LEU A 119 -11.58 -2.24 21.88
N ARG A 120 -12.88 -2.02 22.14
CA ARG A 120 -13.57 -2.76 23.20
C ARG A 120 -13.59 -4.22 22.71
N LEU A 121 -12.65 -5.01 23.22
CA LEU A 121 -12.89 -6.45 23.33
C LEU A 121 -14.25 -6.60 24.06
N PRO A 122 -15.17 -7.46 23.58
CA PRO A 122 -16.30 -7.81 24.42
C PRO A 122 -15.73 -8.38 25.73
N ALA A 123 -16.13 -7.77 26.85
CA ALA A 123 -15.86 -8.34 28.16
C ALA A 123 -16.44 -9.75 28.15
N VAL A 124 -15.58 -10.73 28.40
CA VAL A 124 -16.01 -12.09 28.69
C VAL A 124 -16.72 -11.99 30.03
N GLU A 125 -18.05 -11.94 30.02
CA GLU A 125 -18.85 -12.09 31.23
C GLU A 125 -18.59 -13.50 31.79
N SER A 126 -17.75 -13.53 32.82
CA SER A 126 -17.60 -14.66 33.71
C SER A 126 -18.93 -14.90 34.43
N ALA A 127 -19.76 -15.77 33.86
CA ALA A 127 -20.87 -16.38 34.60
C ALA A 127 -20.28 -17.41 35.57
N ALA A 128 -20.02 -16.96 36.79
CA ALA A 128 -19.97 -17.80 37.97
C ALA A 128 -21.39 -17.87 38.54
N GLU A 129 -22.05 -19.00 38.37
CA GLU A 129 -23.19 -19.46 39.18
C GLU A 129 -22.88 -20.95 39.45
N ALA A 130 -22.37 -21.31 40.63
CA ALA A 130 -23.11 -21.54 41.86
C ALA A 130 -24.06 -22.75 41.74
N ASP A 131 -23.55 -23.92 42.10
CA ASP A 131 -24.25 -24.91 42.96
C ASP A 131 -23.18 -25.63 43.82
#